data_AF-A0A9X2VKC1-F1
#
_entry.id   AF-A0A9X2VKC1-F1
#
_cell.length_a   1.000
_cell.length_b   1.000
_cell.length_c   1.000
_cell.angle_alpha   90.00
_cell.angle_beta   90.00
_cell.angle_gamma   90.00
#
_symmetry.space_group_name_H-M   'P 1'
#
loop_
_entity.id
_entity.type
_entity.pdbx_description
1 polymer ?
#
loop_
_entity_poly.entity_id
_entity_poly.type
_entity_poly.pdbx_seq_one_letter_code
_entity_poly.pdbx_strand_id
1 'polypeptide(L)'
;MADKFEVLGEALDGHRKQLDDLSERLRGALDAARTVSMPTDAYGILCQPFRMMLDPVEQWGLDALNGAVEAMDATATGVNTSVKQYRQQDDDIADVFRSGA
;
A
#
# COMPACT_ATOMS: atom_id res chain seq x y z
N MET A 1 2.42 -37.25 7.49
CA MET A 1 3.05 -36.05 6.89
C MET A 1 1.96 -35.23 6.24
N ALA A 2 1.32 -34.35 7.02
CA ALA A 2 0.31 -33.42 6.54
C ALA A 2 0.31 -32.24 7.52
N ASP A 3 1.47 -31.65 7.74
CA ASP A 3 1.52 -30.31 8.31
C ASP A 3 1.12 -29.38 7.17
N LYS A 4 -0.03 -28.74 7.36
CA LYS A 4 -0.88 -28.22 6.29
C LYS A 4 -0.25 -26.99 5.64
N PHE A 5 -0.28 -26.96 4.31
CA PHE A 5 -0.02 -25.78 3.49
C PHE A 5 -1.06 -24.64 3.71
N GLU A 6 -2.22 -24.96 4.32
CA GLU A 6 -3.28 -23.98 4.65
C GLU A 6 -2.78 -22.81 5.52
N VAL A 7 -1.84 -23.06 6.45
CA VAL A 7 -1.32 -22.02 7.36
C VAL A 7 -0.65 -20.89 6.59
N LEU A 8 0.01 -21.22 5.46
CA LEU A 8 0.70 -20.23 4.63
C LEU A 8 -0.29 -19.39 3.83
N GLY A 9 -1.35 -20.00 3.28
CA GLY A 9 -2.40 -19.31 2.55
C GLY A 9 -3.20 -18.33 3.42
N GLU A 10 -3.54 -18.72 4.64
CA GLU A 10 -4.24 -17.84 5.59
C GLU A 10 -3.33 -16.70 6.08
N ALA A 11 -2.07 -16.99 6.38
CA ALA A 11 -1.08 -15.97 6.78
C ALA A 11 -0.85 -14.93 5.68
N LEU A 12 -0.74 -15.36 4.41
CA LEU A 12 -0.60 -14.44 3.27
C LEU A 12 -1.86 -13.61 3.04
N ASP A 13 -3.06 -14.18 3.23
CA ASP A 13 -4.33 -13.45 3.18
C ASP A 13 -4.44 -12.40 4.30
N GLY A 14 -3.94 -12.72 5.49
CA GLY A 14 -3.81 -11.80 6.62
C GLY A 14 -2.85 -10.65 6.30
N HIS A 15 -1.68 -10.98 5.76
CA HIS A 15 -0.69 -9.97 5.38
C HIS A 15 -1.20 -9.05 4.26
N ARG A 16 -1.89 -9.61 3.25
CA ARG A 16 -2.57 -8.81 2.21
C ARG A 16 -3.51 -7.78 2.81
N LYS A 17 -4.38 -8.20 3.74
CA LYS A 17 -5.33 -7.28 4.40
C LYS A 17 -4.61 -6.16 5.16
N GLN A 18 -3.48 -6.48 5.81
CA GLN A 18 -2.66 -5.47 6.50
C GLN A 18 -2.04 -4.47 5.52
N LEU A 19 -1.60 -4.93 4.34
CA LEU A 19 -1.07 -4.06 3.29
C LEU A 19 -2.17 -3.16 2.70
N ASP A 20 -3.37 -3.71 2.46
CA ASP A 20 -4.51 -2.95 1.95
C ASP A 20 -4.92 -1.84 2.94
N ASP A 21 -5.02 -2.15 4.24
CA ASP A 21 -5.31 -1.16 5.31
C ASP A 21 -4.24 -0.06 5.37
N LEU A 22 -2.97 -0.43 5.28
CA LEU A 22 -1.87 0.53 5.27
C LEU A 22 -1.92 1.45 4.04
N SER A 23 -2.16 0.90 2.84
CA SER A 23 -2.34 1.68 1.61
C SER A 23 -3.50 2.67 1.74
N GLU A 24 -4.64 2.26 2.29
CA GLU A 24 -5.78 3.14 2.50
C GLU A 24 -5.46 4.31 3.45
N ARG A 25 -4.76 4.01 4.55
CA ARG A 25 -4.33 5.05 5.51
C ARG A 25 -3.33 6.02 4.91
N LEU A 26 -2.40 5.55 4.08
CA LEU A 26 -1.46 6.42 3.37
C LEU A 26 -2.16 7.32 2.35
N ARG A 27 -3.15 6.80 1.62
CA ARG A 27 -4.00 7.61 0.73
C ARG A 27 -4.76 8.68 1.50
N GLY A 28 -5.34 8.34 2.66
CA GLY A 28 -5.99 9.31 3.54
C GLY A 28 -5.03 10.39 4.04
N ALA A 29 -3.80 10.03 4.40
CA ALA A 29 -2.78 11.00 4.80
C ALA A 29 -2.37 11.93 3.65
N LEU A 30 -2.23 11.41 2.42
CA LEU A 30 -1.94 12.21 1.23
C LEU A 30 -3.08 13.18 0.90
N ASP A 31 -4.33 12.72 0.99
CA ASP A 31 -5.50 13.57 0.74
C ASP A 31 -5.62 14.70 1.78
N ALA A 32 -5.35 14.38 3.05
CA ALA A 32 -5.25 15.39 4.11
C ALA A 32 -4.10 16.37 3.83
N ALA A 33 -2.93 15.89 3.43
CA ALA A 33 -1.78 16.75 3.09
C ALA A 33 -2.10 17.70 1.92
N ARG A 34 -2.80 17.23 0.89
CA ARG A 34 -3.27 18.06 -0.23
C ARG A 34 -4.28 19.12 0.22
N THR A 35 -5.13 18.77 1.19
CA THR A 35 -6.15 19.69 1.73
C THR A 35 -5.56 20.74 2.65
N VAL A 36 -4.48 20.41 3.39
CA VAL A 36 -3.78 21.30 4.32
C VAL A 36 -2.71 22.12 3.60
N SER A 37 -2.91 22.44 2.31
CA SER A 37 -2.13 23.49 1.66
C SER A 37 -2.27 24.78 2.47
N MET A 38 -1.18 25.16 3.13
CA MET A 38 -1.23 26.20 4.14
C MET A 38 -1.45 27.55 3.45
N PRO A 39 -2.60 28.21 3.65
CA PRO A 39 -2.93 29.41 2.91
C PRO A 39 -1.99 30.54 3.32
N THR A 40 -1.63 31.37 2.35
CA THR A 40 -0.57 32.39 2.47
C THR A 40 -0.85 33.45 3.55
N ASP A 41 -2.10 33.55 4.02
CA ASP A 41 -2.56 34.42 5.09
C ASP A 41 -2.32 33.84 6.50
N ALA A 42 -2.11 32.52 6.63
CA ALA A 42 -1.75 31.88 7.90
C ALA A 42 -0.34 32.29 8.38
N TYR A 43 0.55 32.60 7.44
CA TYR A 43 1.80 33.29 7.71
C TYR A 43 1.50 34.79 7.61
N GLY A 44 1.32 35.46 8.76
CA GLY A 44 1.11 36.91 8.77
C GLY A 44 2.13 37.65 7.89
N ILE A 45 1.79 38.84 7.39
CA ILE A 45 2.51 39.62 6.34
C ILE A 45 4.05 39.55 6.42
N LEU A 46 4.62 39.51 7.62
CA LEU A 46 6.07 39.47 7.85
C LEU A 46 6.74 38.12 7.47
N CYS A 47 6.00 37.02 7.50
CA CYS A 47 6.54 35.67 7.29
C CYS A 47 6.31 35.14 5.86
N GLN A 48 5.62 35.88 4.99
CA GLN A 48 5.38 35.49 3.60
C GLN A 48 6.64 35.16 2.78
N PRO A 49 7.79 35.83 2.96
CA PRO A 49 9.02 35.47 2.24
C PRO A 49 9.54 34.07 2.59
N PHE A 50 9.36 33.64 3.84
CA PHE A 50 9.77 32.31 4.28
C PHE A 50 8.85 31.21 3.74
N ARG A 51 7.57 31.55 3.46
CA ARG A 51 6.62 30.62 2.84
C ARG A 51 7.04 30.23 1.43
N MET A 52 7.46 31.19 0.60
CA MET A 52 7.94 30.89 -0.76
C MET A 52 9.16 29.94 -0.78
N MET A 53 9.96 29.93 0.29
CA MET A 53 11.06 28.96 0.43
C MET A 53 10.59 27.57 0.89
N LEU A 54 9.39 27.45 1.47
CA LEU A 54 8.79 26.20 1.92
C LEU A 54 7.98 25.49 0.83
N ASP A 55 7.48 26.20 -0.18
CA ASP A 55 6.70 25.60 -1.27
C ASP A 55 7.40 24.40 -1.95
N PRO A 56 8.72 24.44 -2.23
CA PRO A 56 9.43 23.27 -2.78
C PRO A 56 9.46 22.08 -1.80
N VAL A 57 9.60 22.36 -0.50
CA VAL A 57 9.66 21.33 0.54
C VAL A 57 8.29 20.64 0.70
N GLU A 58 7.21 21.41 0.61
CA GLU A 58 5.85 20.87 0.61
C GLU A 58 5.60 19.96 -0.60
N GLN A 59 6.03 20.38 -1.79
CA GLN A 59 5.92 19.54 -3.00
C GLN A 59 6.73 18.25 -2.87
N TRP A 60 7.96 18.30 -2.37
CA TRP A 60 8.75 17.09 -2.11
C TRP A 60 8.07 16.16 -1.10
N GLY A 61 7.42 16.71 -0.08
CA GLY A 61 6.63 15.95 0.87
C GLY A 61 5.45 15.23 0.21
N LEU A 62 4.70 15.93 -0.64
CA LEU A 62 3.59 15.34 -1.40
C LEU A 62 4.06 14.25 -2.37
N ASP A 63 5.16 14.49 -3.08
CA ASP A 63 5.76 13.51 -4.00
C ASP A 63 6.26 12.26 -3.25
N ALA A 64 6.90 12.44 -2.10
CA ALA A 64 7.36 11.34 -1.26
C ALA A 64 6.19 10.50 -0.71
N LEU A 65 5.11 11.15 -0.27
CA LEU A 65 3.89 10.47 0.17
C LEU A 65 3.23 9.71 -0.99
N ASN A 66 3.17 10.30 -2.18
CA ASN A 66 2.62 9.65 -3.36
C ASN A 66 3.47 8.42 -3.76
N GLY A 67 4.80 8.55 -3.79
CA GLY A 67 5.70 7.42 -4.06
C GLY A 67 5.57 6.31 -3.01
N ALA A 68 5.34 6.64 -1.74
CA ALA A 68 5.08 5.65 -0.71
C ALA A 68 3.77 4.88 -0.95
N VAL A 69 2.69 5.57 -1.34
CA VAL A 69 1.41 4.92 -1.72
C VAL A 69 1.62 3.98 -2.90
N GLU A 70 2.29 4.44 -3.96
CA GLU A 70 2.55 3.63 -5.17
C GLU A 70 3.37 2.37 -4.85
N ALA A 71 4.42 2.50 -4.01
CA ALA A 71 5.24 1.37 -3.61
C ALA A 71 4.45 0.35 -2.76
N MET A 72 3.57 0.81 -1.87
CA MET A 72 2.71 -0.08 -1.08
C MET A 72 1.69 -0.80 -1.95
N ASP A 73 1.04 -0.10 -2.89
CA ASP A 73 0.10 -0.71 -3.83
C ASP A 73 0.77 -1.76 -4.73
N ALA A 74 1.99 -1.48 -5.20
CA ALA A 74 2.78 -2.44 -5.96
C ALA A 74 3.10 -3.70 -5.14
N THR A 75 3.47 -3.51 -3.86
CA THR A 75 3.76 -4.61 -2.93
C THR A 75 2.52 -5.45 -2.66
N ALA A 76 1.38 -4.81 -2.35
CA ALA A 76 0.10 -5.48 -2.13
C ALA A 76 -0.34 -6.29 -3.36
N THR A 77 -0.18 -5.72 -4.55
CA THR A 77 -0.48 -6.39 -5.83
C THR A 77 0.41 -7.62 -6.05
N GLY A 78 1.71 -7.50 -5.74
CA GLY A 78 2.66 -8.62 -5.81
C GLY A 78 2.25 -9.77 -4.90
N VAL A 79 1.98 -9.48 -3.62
CA VAL A 79 1.53 -10.47 -2.63
C VAL A 79 0.22 -11.14 -3.07
N ASN A 80 -0.76 -10.36 -3.55
CA ASN A 80 -2.03 -10.91 -4.03
C ASN A 80 -1.84 -11.86 -5.22
N THR A 81 -0.92 -11.50 -6.13
CA THR A 81 -0.57 -12.35 -7.28
C THR A 81 0.06 -13.66 -6.81
N SER A 82 1.00 -13.60 -5.86
CA SER A 82 1.64 -14.80 -5.31
C SER A 82 0.64 -15.72 -4.60
N VAL A 83 -0.30 -15.17 -3.82
CA VAL A 83 -1.36 -15.96 -3.18
C VAL A 83 -2.24 -16.67 -4.21
N LYS A 84 -2.66 -15.97 -5.26
CA LYS A 84 -3.48 -16.56 -6.32
C LYS A 84 -2.74 -17.69 -7.04
N GLN A 85 -1.46 -17.48 -7.36
CA GLN A 85 -0.61 -18.50 -7.99
C GLN A 85 -0.45 -19.72 -7.09
N TYR A 86 -0.26 -19.51 -5.79
CA TYR A 86 -0.13 -20.59 -4.82
C TYR A 86 -1.41 -21.43 -4.75
N ARG A 87 -2.57 -20.79 -4.61
CA ARG A 87 -3.86 -21.50 -4.58
C ARG A 87 -4.14 -22.26 -5.87
N GLN A 88 -3.86 -21.64 -7.02
CA GLN A 88 -4.05 -22.31 -8.31
C GLN A 88 -3.20 -23.59 -8.42
N GLN A 89 -1.92 -23.53 -8.02
CA GLN A 89 -1.06 -24.71 -8.04
C GLN A 89 -1.55 -25.80 -7.08
N ASP A 90 -1.96 -25.42 -5.87
CA ASP A 90 -2.51 -26.37 -4.90
C ASP A 90 -3.80 -27.04 -5.43
N ASP A 91 -4.70 -26.26 -6.03
CA ASP A 91 -5.95 -26.76 -6.62
C ASP A 91 -5.67 -27.70 -7.81
N ASP A 92 -4.76 -27.31 -8.72
CA ASP A 92 -4.36 -28.13 -9.87
C ASP A 92 -3.76 -29.47 -9.42
N ILE A 93 -2.87 -29.45 -8.41
CA ILE A 93 -2.27 -30.66 -7.84
C ILE A 93 -3.34 -31.53 -7.16
N ALA A 94 -4.23 -30.91 -6.37
CA ALA A 94 -5.30 -31.62 -5.70
C ALA A 94 -6.27 -32.27 -6.69
N ASP A 95 -6.53 -31.64 -7.84
CA ASP A 95 -7.34 -32.18 -8.93
C ASP A 95 -6.66 -33.38 -9.61
N VAL A 96 -5.33 -33.35 -9.81
CA VAL A 96 -4.56 -34.51 -10.29
C VAL A 96 -4.72 -35.70 -9.34
N PHE A 97 -4.54 -35.48 -8.02
CA PHE A 97 -4.73 -36.54 -7.03
C PHE A 97 -6.18 -37.06 -6.96
N ARG A 98 -7.19 -36.18 -7.11
CA ARG A 98 -8.61 -36.57 -7.13
C ARG A 98 -9.01 -37.31 -8.40
N SER A 99 -8.40 -36.99 -9.53
CA SER A 99 -8.69 -37.61 -10.84
C SER A 99 -7.99 -38.96 -11.07
N GLY A 100 -7.08 -39.37 -10.18
CA GLY A 100 -6.52 -40.72 -10.15
C GLY A 100 -5.53 -41.02 -11.28
N ALA A 101 -4.82 -40.00 -11.77
CA ALA A 101 -3.64 -40.17 -12.63
C ALA A 101 -2.39 -40.54 -11.82
#